data_AF-A0A924B2U9-F1
#
_entry.id   AF-A0A924B2U9-F1
#
_cell.length_a   1.000
_cell.length_b   1.000
_cell.length_c   1.000
_cell.angle_alpha   90.00
_cell.angle_beta   90.00
_cell.angle_gamma   90.00
#
_symmetry.space_group_name_H-M   'P 1'
#
loop_
_entity.id
_entity.type
_entity.pdbx_description
1 polymer ?
#
loop_
_entity_poly.entity_id
_entity_poly.type
_entity_poly.pdbx_seq_one_letter_code
_entity_poly.pdbx_strand_id
1 'polypeptide(L)'
;MINLKYIILASLLSSPTFAAYEFKVVSRPVGTTALTFMKNANVDEKYYNQLIDYAQLEKMAPLSTAALANVQPDDLRSLTIEEFNQLYARLSAGPMPLGDYSGYILQKPPVFNAIKKRILKQASLFPGFTSAMQVFTSTLGRSPEDALFEFVWKGKRFFPKDNLDQIETRTSFNLVSAGASKFTPDWISNKIPAGLGKSFIWAADKTSFLGLPMHVYCGISQVDTRRESIITDGSYGDDFSSYLKYTDEIVTRKGLNITEEYRMVRPGLYIGKAYSNKLFLFNVALEISGDTPSNQTVGSCFDGKTTR
;
A
#
# COMPACT_ATOMS: atom_id res chain seq x y z
N MET A 1 11.23 -21.95 14.37
CA MET A 1 10.60 -20.68 13.91
C MET A 1 10.85 -19.62 14.97
N ILE A 2 11.64 -18.59 14.65
CA ILE A 2 11.84 -17.45 15.55
C ILE A 2 10.66 -16.50 15.32
N ASN A 3 9.85 -16.27 16.35
CA ASN A 3 8.65 -15.45 16.26
C ASN A 3 9.05 -13.97 16.01
N LEU A 4 8.43 -13.31 15.02
CA LEU A 4 8.75 -11.92 14.64
C LEU A 4 8.63 -10.94 15.81
N LYS A 5 7.71 -11.19 16.76
CA LYS A 5 7.63 -10.42 18.01
C LYS A 5 8.90 -10.57 18.84
N TYR A 6 9.48 -11.76 18.90
CA TYR A 6 10.77 -11.98 19.55
C TYR A 6 11.92 -11.35 18.78
N ILE A 7 11.86 -11.16 17.46
CA ILE A 7 12.90 -10.43 16.72
C ILE A 7 12.83 -8.93 17.06
N ILE A 8 11.62 -8.36 17.08
CA ILE A 8 11.39 -6.98 17.49
C ILE A 8 11.82 -6.79 18.96
N LEU A 9 11.37 -7.65 19.87
CA LEU A 9 11.73 -7.60 21.29
C LEU A 9 13.22 -7.92 21.56
N ALA A 10 13.82 -8.91 20.90
CA ALA A 10 15.22 -9.26 21.12
C ALA A 10 16.16 -8.17 20.61
N SER A 11 15.83 -7.51 19.49
CA SER A 11 16.57 -6.32 19.03
C SER A 11 16.50 -5.15 20.03
N LEU A 12 15.40 -5.05 20.79
CA LEU A 12 15.24 -4.05 21.86
C LEU A 12 15.96 -4.47 23.16
N LEU A 13 15.96 -5.76 23.49
CA LEU A 13 16.54 -6.31 24.72
C LEU A 13 18.06 -6.56 24.65
N SER A 14 18.65 -6.69 23.46
CA SER A 14 20.09 -6.89 23.28
C SER A 14 20.93 -5.60 23.44
N SER A 15 20.27 -4.45 23.66
CA SER A 15 20.97 -3.19 23.90
C SER A 15 21.13 -2.94 25.41
N PRO A 16 22.37 -2.87 25.94
CA PRO A 16 22.62 -2.66 27.38
C PRO A 16 22.12 -1.31 27.93
N THR A 17 21.59 -0.43 27.08
CA THR A 17 21.02 0.88 27.45
C THR A 17 19.50 0.87 27.67
N PHE A 18 18.79 -0.22 27.33
CA PHE A 18 17.32 -0.25 27.40
C PHE A 18 16.77 -0.31 28.83
N ALA A 19 17.51 -0.87 29.80
CA ALA A 19 17.07 -1.00 31.18
C ALA A 19 16.99 0.35 31.94
N ALA A 20 17.48 1.44 31.37
CA ALA A 20 17.59 2.75 32.05
C ALA A 20 16.81 3.89 31.38
N TYR A 21 16.09 3.65 30.27
CA TYR A 21 15.42 4.69 29.50
C TYR A 21 13.89 4.59 29.64
N GLU A 22 13.32 5.43 30.52
CA GLU A 22 11.95 5.91 30.33
C GLU A 22 11.88 6.60 28.97
N PHE A 23 10.93 6.19 28.12
CA PHE A 23 10.65 6.85 26.83
C PHE A 23 10.40 8.34 27.06
N LYS A 24 11.42 9.19 26.87
CA LYS A 24 11.23 10.65 26.87
C LYS A 24 10.51 11.04 25.58
N VAL A 25 9.19 11.16 25.73
CA VAL A 25 8.23 11.64 24.74
C VAL A 25 8.64 13.03 24.26
N VAL A 26 8.97 13.18 22.99
CA VAL A 26 9.18 14.50 22.37
C VAL A 26 7.84 14.94 21.77
N SER A 27 7.19 15.92 22.39
CA SER A 27 5.99 16.55 21.83
C SER A 27 6.36 17.40 20.61
N ARG A 28 5.69 17.18 19.48
CA ARG A 28 5.71 18.08 18.33
C ARG A 28 4.30 18.62 18.09
N PRO A 29 4.14 19.92 17.77
CA PRO A 29 2.82 20.48 17.49
C PRO A 29 2.24 19.84 16.22
N VAL A 30 1.02 19.30 16.34
CA VAL A 30 0.24 18.82 15.21
C VAL A 30 -0.29 20.02 14.42
N GLY A 31 -0.18 19.98 13.09
CA GLY A 31 -0.66 21.06 12.21
C GLY A 31 -2.16 21.34 12.40
N THR A 32 -2.54 22.62 12.35
CA THR A 32 -3.90 23.12 12.63
C THR A 32 -5.00 22.43 11.81
N THR A 33 -4.73 22.08 10.55
CA THR A 33 -5.70 21.40 9.67
C THR A 33 -6.03 19.97 10.13
N ALA A 34 -5.02 19.23 10.62
CA ALA A 34 -5.22 17.90 11.18
C ALA A 34 -5.98 18.00 12.51
N LEU A 35 -5.70 19.02 13.32
CA LEU A 35 -6.39 19.27 14.59
C LEU A 35 -7.89 19.54 14.40
N THR A 36 -8.26 20.36 13.40
CA THR A 36 -9.66 20.64 13.08
C THR A 36 -10.40 19.40 12.58
N PHE A 37 -9.74 18.55 11.77
CA PHE A 37 -10.32 17.30 11.31
C PHE A 37 -10.55 16.30 12.46
N MET A 38 -9.62 16.24 13.44
CA MET A 38 -9.71 15.36 14.61
C MET A 38 -10.78 15.79 15.62
N LYS A 39 -10.91 17.11 15.89
CA LYS A 39 -11.97 17.64 16.76
C LYS A 39 -13.37 17.35 16.22
N ASN A 40 -13.55 17.42 14.90
CA ASN A 40 -14.81 17.09 14.25
C ASN A 40 -15.12 15.58 14.24
N ALA A 41 -14.12 14.72 14.52
CA ALA A 41 -14.25 13.27 14.56
C ALA A 41 -14.31 12.69 15.99
N ASN A 42 -14.29 13.55 17.03
CA ASN A 42 -14.32 13.17 18.45
C ASN A 42 -13.21 12.18 18.87
N VAL A 43 -12.01 12.36 18.31
CA VAL A 43 -10.82 11.52 18.60
C VAL A 43 -9.91 12.25 19.59
N ASP A 44 -9.50 11.56 20.65
CA ASP A 44 -8.61 12.07 21.71
C ASP A 44 -7.18 12.32 21.18
N GLU A 45 -6.64 13.53 21.42
CA GLU A 45 -5.28 13.96 21.03
C GLU A 45 -4.18 13.06 21.61
N LYS A 46 -4.46 12.31 22.68
CA LYS A 46 -3.49 11.43 23.36
C LYS A 46 -2.93 10.32 22.46
N TYR A 47 -3.64 9.89 21.42
CA TYR A 47 -3.23 8.77 20.56
C TYR A 47 -2.08 9.10 19.59
N TYR A 48 -1.77 10.38 19.35
CA TYR A 48 -0.70 10.80 18.42
C TYR A 48 0.50 11.47 19.09
N ASN A 49 0.44 11.78 20.39
CA ASN A 49 1.46 12.56 21.11
C ASN A 49 2.70 11.75 21.54
N GLN A 50 2.83 10.48 21.15
CA GLN A 50 4.02 9.65 21.39
C GLN A 50 4.65 9.23 20.07
N LEU A 51 5.28 10.17 19.37
CA LEU A 51 6.01 9.87 18.14
C LEU A 51 7.32 9.14 18.49
N ILE A 52 7.52 7.97 17.91
CA ILE A 52 8.75 7.18 18.03
C ILE A 52 9.90 7.99 17.42
N ASP A 53 11.02 8.13 18.14
CA ASP A 53 12.26 8.63 17.53
C ASP A 53 12.86 7.51 16.65
N TYR A 54 12.57 7.59 15.36
CA TYR A 54 13.05 6.61 14.38
C TYR A 54 14.58 6.60 14.24
N ALA A 55 15.27 7.71 14.49
CA ALA A 55 16.73 7.79 14.43
C ALA A 55 17.35 6.96 15.56
N GLN A 56 16.82 7.18 16.76
CA GLN A 56 17.28 6.49 17.95
C GLN A 56 16.96 4.99 17.89
N LEU A 57 15.74 4.64 17.45
CA LEU A 57 15.30 3.25 17.33
C LEU A 57 16.18 2.43 16.38
N GLU A 58 16.52 2.99 15.22
CA GLU A 58 17.43 2.35 14.27
C GLU A 58 18.81 2.11 14.88
N LYS A 59 19.37 3.13 15.54
CA LYS A 59 20.71 3.04 16.13
C LYS A 59 20.77 2.01 17.25
N MET A 60 19.73 1.92 18.06
CA MET A 60 19.69 1.04 19.23
C MET A 60 19.32 -0.41 18.90
N ALA A 61 18.49 -0.61 17.87
CA ALA A 61 17.92 -1.92 17.54
C ALA A 61 17.89 -2.17 16.03
N PRO A 62 19.07 -2.20 15.35
CA PRO A 62 19.14 -2.45 13.92
C PRO A 62 18.64 -3.86 13.58
N LEU A 63 17.95 -4.00 12.45
CA LEU A 63 17.45 -5.27 11.97
C LEU A 63 18.52 -5.97 11.13
N SER A 64 18.82 -7.23 11.45
CA SER A 64 19.74 -8.02 10.63
C SER A 64 19.00 -8.66 9.44
N THR A 65 19.69 -8.79 8.31
CA THR A 65 19.17 -9.49 7.12
C THR A 65 18.78 -10.93 7.44
N ALA A 66 19.56 -11.62 8.28
CA ALA A 66 19.28 -12.97 8.75
C ALA A 66 17.97 -13.07 9.54
N ALA A 67 17.64 -12.05 10.35
CA ALA A 67 16.39 -12.01 11.08
C ALA A 67 15.18 -11.81 10.15
N LEU A 68 15.34 -11.03 9.09
CA LEU A 68 14.25 -10.72 8.15
C LEU A 68 14.04 -11.81 7.07
N ALA A 69 15.05 -12.65 6.82
CA ALA A 69 15.07 -13.62 5.72
C ALA A 69 13.87 -14.59 5.72
N ASN A 70 13.34 -14.94 6.90
CA ASN A 70 12.27 -15.92 7.04
C ASN A 70 10.89 -15.31 7.33
N VAL A 71 10.77 -13.97 7.35
CA VAL A 71 9.51 -13.30 7.65
C VAL A 71 8.48 -13.58 6.56
N GLN A 72 7.27 -13.96 6.97
CA GLN A 72 6.14 -14.22 6.09
C GLN A 72 5.04 -13.16 6.25
N PRO A 73 4.14 -13.00 5.26
CA PRO A 73 3.00 -12.10 5.38
C PRO A 73 2.14 -12.33 6.63
N ASP A 74 1.98 -13.59 7.06
CA ASP A 74 1.19 -13.91 8.27
C ASP A 74 1.87 -13.46 9.56
N ASP A 75 3.20 -13.47 9.63
CA ASP A 75 3.93 -12.90 10.76
C ASP A 75 3.62 -11.40 10.88
N LEU A 76 3.61 -10.70 9.75
CA LEU A 76 3.33 -9.26 9.66
C LEU A 76 1.89 -8.92 10.06
N ARG A 77 0.91 -9.79 9.76
CA ARG A 77 -0.49 -9.61 10.16
C ARG A 77 -0.69 -9.71 11.67
N SER A 78 0.15 -10.49 12.35
CA SER A 78 0.07 -10.71 13.80
C SER A 78 0.57 -9.52 14.64
N LEU A 79 1.21 -8.55 13.99
CA LEU A 79 1.75 -7.36 14.64
C LEU A 79 0.66 -6.36 15.02
N THR A 80 0.85 -5.68 16.15
CA THR A 80 0.12 -4.46 16.46
C THR A 80 0.54 -3.31 15.53
N ILE A 81 -0.20 -2.21 15.54
CA ILE A 81 0.16 -1.01 14.75
C ILE A 81 1.52 -0.47 15.20
N GLU A 82 1.77 -0.46 16.50
CA GLU A 82 3.01 0.03 17.11
C GLU A 82 4.19 -0.87 16.76
N GLU A 83 4.03 -2.19 16.86
CA GLU A 83 5.05 -3.17 16.46
C GLU A 83 5.39 -3.03 14.96
N PHE A 84 4.36 -2.86 14.11
CA PHE A 84 4.55 -2.60 12.70
C PHE A 84 5.30 -1.27 12.46
N ASN A 85 4.93 -0.20 13.15
CA ASN A 85 5.57 1.11 13.00
C ASN A 85 7.05 1.04 13.40
N GLN A 86 7.39 0.31 14.47
CA GLN A 86 8.77 0.08 14.86
C GLN A 86 9.54 -0.71 13.81
N LEU A 87 8.97 -1.79 13.27
CA LEU A 87 9.56 -2.54 12.16
C LEU A 87 9.80 -1.62 10.95
N TYR A 88 8.75 -0.97 10.47
CA TYR A 88 8.76 -0.09 9.31
C TYR A 88 9.82 1.02 9.42
N ALA A 89 9.94 1.65 10.59
CA ALA A 89 10.90 2.71 10.86
C ALA A 89 12.36 2.32 10.58
N ARG A 90 12.70 1.04 10.80
CA ARG A 90 14.07 0.51 10.68
C ARG A 90 14.39 -0.03 9.30
N LEU A 91 13.38 -0.31 8.47
CA LEU A 91 13.60 -0.83 7.12
C LEU A 91 14.06 0.27 6.16
N SER A 92 14.83 -0.14 5.16
CA SER A 92 15.16 0.66 3.97
C SER A 92 14.20 0.35 2.82
N ALA A 93 14.10 1.26 1.83
CA ALA A 93 13.36 1.03 0.60
C ALA A 93 13.74 -0.31 -0.09
N GLY A 94 15.06 -0.53 -0.27
CA GLY A 94 15.60 -1.70 -0.99
C GLY A 94 15.27 -1.69 -2.49
N PRO A 95 15.88 -2.57 -3.29
CA PRO A 95 15.47 -2.77 -4.68
C PRO A 95 14.10 -3.44 -4.73
N MET A 96 13.21 -3.03 -5.65
CA MET A 96 11.92 -3.70 -5.90
C MET A 96 11.88 -4.26 -7.31
N PRO A 97 11.96 -5.59 -7.49
CA PRO A 97 11.82 -6.22 -8.80
C PRO A 97 10.54 -5.82 -9.54
N LEU A 98 10.62 -5.72 -10.86
CA LEU A 98 9.43 -5.64 -11.70
C LEU A 98 8.75 -7.01 -11.74
N GLY A 99 7.42 -7.02 -11.83
CA GLY A 99 6.62 -8.24 -11.83
C GLY A 99 5.32 -8.13 -11.05
N ASP A 100 4.70 -9.29 -10.83
CA ASP A 100 3.44 -9.42 -10.09
C ASP A 100 3.69 -9.57 -8.59
N TYR A 101 2.81 -8.95 -7.81
CA TYR A 101 2.80 -8.99 -6.37
C TYR A 101 1.39 -9.30 -5.86
N SER A 102 1.31 -10.21 -4.91
CA SER A 102 0.17 -10.38 -4.01
C SER A 102 0.17 -9.26 -2.99
N GLY A 103 -0.97 -8.58 -2.86
CA GLY A 103 -1.17 -7.49 -1.92
C GLY A 103 -2.02 -7.91 -0.72
N TYR A 104 -1.60 -7.49 0.46
CA TYR A 104 -2.26 -7.80 1.71
C TYR A 104 -2.51 -6.53 2.52
N ILE A 105 -3.76 -6.33 2.91
CA ILE A 105 -4.10 -5.32 3.90
C ILE A 105 -3.79 -5.90 5.28
N LEU A 106 -2.95 -5.20 6.04
CA LEU A 106 -2.51 -5.60 7.38
C LEU A 106 -3.33 -4.86 8.45
N GLN A 107 -2.66 -4.07 9.30
CA GLN A 107 -3.31 -3.34 10.38
C GLN A 107 -4.09 -2.13 9.86
N LYS A 108 -5.32 -2.00 10.33
CA LYS A 108 -6.18 -0.82 10.12
C LYS A 108 -6.20 0.00 11.42
N PRO A 109 -5.97 1.32 11.37
CA PRO A 109 -6.08 2.18 12.54
C PRO A 109 -7.53 2.19 13.05
N PRO A 110 -7.76 2.45 14.35
CA PRO A 110 -9.12 2.47 14.92
C PRO A 110 -10.08 3.40 14.15
N VAL A 111 -9.57 4.53 13.67
CA VAL A 111 -10.33 5.53 12.90
C VAL A 111 -10.78 5.02 11.52
N PHE A 112 -10.21 3.93 11.01
CA PHE A 112 -10.51 3.38 9.69
C PHE A 112 -12.01 3.05 9.53
N ASN A 113 -12.64 2.49 10.55
CA ASN A 113 -14.07 2.16 10.50
C ASN A 113 -14.97 3.40 10.36
N ALA A 114 -14.54 4.54 10.88
CA ALA A 114 -15.26 5.81 10.71
C ALA A 114 -15.03 6.39 9.30
N ILE A 115 -13.82 6.26 8.76
CA ILE A 115 -13.45 6.86 7.47
C ILE A 115 -13.89 6.00 6.28
N LYS A 116 -13.95 4.66 6.41
CA LYS A 116 -14.24 3.75 5.28
C LYS A 116 -15.55 4.08 4.55
N LYS A 117 -16.59 4.47 5.28
CA LYS A 117 -17.89 4.88 4.69
C LYS A 117 -17.76 6.17 3.89
N ARG A 118 -16.92 7.11 4.34
CA ARG A 118 -16.63 8.36 3.63
C ARG A 118 -15.84 8.10 2.35
N ILE A 119 -14.84 7.21 2.42
CA ILE A 119 -14.08 6.76 1.24
C ILE A 119 -15.01 6.10 0.23
N LEU A 120 -15.87 5.17 0.66
CA LEU A 120 -16.83 4.52 -0.22
C LEU A 120 -17.81 5.54 -0.84
N LYS A 121 -18.32 6.49 -0.05
CA LYS A 121 -19.18 7.55 -0.56
C LYS A 121 -18.46 8.40 -1.62
N GLN A 122 -17.22 8.80 -1.38
CA GLN A 122 -16.42 9.53 -2.35
C GLN A 122 -16.18 8.71 -3.62
N ALA A 123 -15.87 7.42 -3.47
CA ALA A 123 -15.71 6.49 -4.58
C ALA A 123 -17.00 6.32 -5.40
N SER A 124 -18.17 6.31 -4.75
CA SER A 124 -19.48 6.18 -5.42
C SER A 124 -19.87 7.36 -6.31
N LEU A 125 -19.17 8.49 -6.19
CA LEU A 125 -19.37 9.65 -7.06
C LEU A 125 -18.72 9.47 -8.43
N PHE A 126 -17.83 8.48 -8.60
CA PHE A 126 -17.18 8.23 -9.88
C PHE A 126 -18.13 7.48 -10.83
N PRO A 127 -18.35 7.99 -12.05
CA PRO A 127 -19.24 7.35 -13.01
C PRO A 127 -18.76 5.92 -13.33
N GLY A 128 -19.65 4.94 -13.24
CA GLY A 128 -19.34 3.53 -13.49
C GLY A 128 -18.81 2.75 -12.28
N PHE A 129 -18.37 3.43 -11.21
CA PHE A 129 -17.86 2.77 -10.00
C PHE A 129 -18.94 1.93 -9.32
N THR A 130 -20.14 2.48 -9.09
CA THR A 130 -21.23 1.74 -8.42
C THR A 130 -21.62 0.48 -9.19
N SER A 131 -21.67 0.55 -10.52
CA SER A 131 -21.97 -0.60 -11.38
C SER A 131 -20.86 -1.66 -11.36
N ALA A 132 -19.60 -1.23 -11.43
CA ALA A 132 -18.45 -2.13 -11.28
C ALA A 132 -18.46 -2.79 -9.89
N MET A 133 -18.65 -2.02 -8.83
CA MET A 133 -18.70 -2.50 -7.46
C MET A 133 -19.89 -3.44 -7.20
N GLN A 134 -21.05 -3.20 -7.81
CA GLN A 134 -22.19 -4.11 -7.70
C GLN A 134 -21.84 -5.49 -8.28
N VAL A 135 -21.14 -5.51 -9.40
CA VAL A 135 -20.64 -6.71 -10.05
C VAL A 135 -19.62 -7.44 -9.16
N PHE A 136 -18.65 -6.72 -8.56
CA PHE A 136 -17.69 -7.29 -7.62
C PHE A 136 -18.35 -7.80 -6.32
N THR A 137 -19.19 -7.00 -5.67
CA THR A 137 -19.84 -7.35 -4.39
C THR A 137 -20.79 -8.54 -4.51
N SER A 138 -21.64 -8.56 -5.54
CA SER A 138 -22.59 -9.65 -5.77
C SER A 138 -21.92 -10.99 -6.07
N THR A 139 -20.71 -10.97 -6.64
CA THR A 139 -20.01 -12.20 -7.04
C THR A 139 -19.00 -12.68 -6.01
N LEU A 140 -18.37 -11.75 -5.28
CA LEU A 140 -17.40 -12.08 -4.24
C LEU A 140 -18.06 -12.30 -2.86
N GLY A 141 -19.34 -11.98 -2.70
CA GLY A 141 -20.03 -12.05 -1.40
C GLY A 141 -19.40 -11.11 -0.36
N ARG A 142 -18.80 -10.00 -0.81
CA ARG A 142 -18.09 -9.02 0.02
C ARG A 142 -18.97 -7.79 0.28
N SER A 143 -18.73 -7.14 1.43
CA SER A 143 -19.28 -5.79 1.65
C SER A 143 -18.73 -4.82 0.58
N PRO A 144 -19.47 -3.77 0.21
CA PRO A 144 -18.98 -2.75 -0.73
C PRO A 144 -17.65 -2.12 -0.31
N GLU A 145 -17.46 -1.93 1.00
CA GLU A 145 -16.22 -1.42 1.57
C GLU A 145 -15.07 -2.41 1.31
N ASP A 146 -15.21 -3.67 1.72
CA ASP A 146 -14.15 -4.67 1.57
C ASP A 146 -13.81 -4.91 0.09
N ALA A 147 -14.83 -4.91 -0.77
CA ALA A 147 -14.64 -5.05 -2.21
C ALA A 147 -13.84 -3.88 -2.81
N LEU A 148 -14.08 -2.64 -2.37
CA LEU A 148 -13.30 -1.48 -2.83
C LEU A 148 -11.83 -1.62 -2.41
N PHE A 149 -11.58 -2.00 -1.15
CA PHE A 149 -10.22 -2.14 -0.66
C PHE A 149 -9.48 -3.31 -1.33
N GLU A 150 -10.15 -4.44 -1.54
CA GLU A 150 -9.59 -5.54 -2.34
C GLU A 150 -9.31 -5.11 -3.78
N PHE A 151 -10.23 -4.38 -4.42
CA PHE A 151 -10.09 -3.90 -5.79
C PHE A 151 -8.90 -2.95 -5.99
N VAL A 152 -8.54 -2.15 -4.98
CA VAL A 152 -7.44 -1.20 -5.10
C VAL A 152 -6.11 -1.77 -4.60
N TRP A 153 -6.10 -2.67 -3.59
CA TRP A 153 -4.85 -3.07 -2.89
C TRP A 153 -4.47 -4.55 -2.95
N LYS A 154 -5.33 -5.48 -3.41
CA LYS A 154 -5.09 -6.93 -3.29
C LYS A 154 -4.01 -7.50 -4.21
N GLY A 155 -3.61 -6.78 -5.25
CA GLY A 155 -2.53 -7.21 -6.13
C GLY A 155 -1.93 -6.02 -6.85
N LYS A 156 -0.65 -6.09 -7.19
CA LYS A 156 0.05 -5.05 -7.93
C LYS A 156 0.92 -5.69 -9.00
N ARG A 157 0.97 -5.10 -10.19
CA ARG A 157 1.94 -5.45 -11.23
C ARG A 157 2.78 -4.24 -11.53
N PHE A 158 4.10 -4.38 -11.41
CA PHE A 158 5.09 -3.35 -11.74
C PHE A 158 5.74 -3.68 -13.07
N PHE A 159 5.74 -2.73 -14.01
CA PHE A 159 6.34 -2.93 -15.33
C PHE A 159 7.01 -1.64 -15.83
N PRO A 160 8.04 -1.77 -16.68
CA PRO A 160 8.70 -0.61 -17.25
C PRO A 160 7.79 0.03 -18.30
N LYS A 161 7.77 1.36 -18.37
CA LYS A 161 7.04 2.13 -19.39
C LYS A 161 7.99 2.59 -20.49
N ASP A 162 7.48 2.59 -21.73
CA ASP A 162 7.91 3.21 -23.01
C ASP A 162 9.42 3.52 -23.24
N ASN A 163 10.13 4.12 -22.29
CA ASN A 163 11.56 4.45 -22.33
C ASN A 163 12.40 3.87 -21.16
N LEU A 164 11.95 2.80 -20.48
CA LEU A 164 12.65 2.10 -19.38
C LEU A 164 12.86 2.91 -18.07
N ASP A 165 12.76 4.25 -18.10
CA ASP A 165 13.03 5.12 -16.94
C ASP A 165 11.80 5.40 -16.06
N GLN A 166 10.59 5.11 -16.54
CA GLN A 166 9.36 5.26 -15.78
C GLN A 166 8.79 3.89 -15.46
N ILE A 167 8.29 3.73 -14.24
CA ILE A 167 7.65 2.49 -13.80
C ILE A 167 6.19 2.78 -13.51
N GLU A 168 5.34 1.95 -14.09
CA GLU A 168 3.91 1.94 -13.87
C GLU A 168 3.60 0.78 -12.93
N THR A 169 2.75 1.03 -11.94
CA THR A 169 2.08 -0.03 -11.20
C THR A 169 0.60 -0.02 -11.50
N ARG A 170 0.04 -1.20 -11.66
CA ARG A 170 -1.40 -1.42 -11.82
C ARG A 170 -1.88 -2.40 -10.77
N THR A 171 -3.10 -2.21 -10.30
CA THR A 171 -3.76 -3.23 -9.51
C THR A 171 -4.08 -4.42 -10.40
N SER A 172 -3.50 -5.58 -10.04
CA SER A 172 -3.81 -6.86 -10.65
C SER A 172 -4.89 -7.54 -9.83
N PHE A 173 -6.06 -7.74 -10.44
CA PHE A 173 -7.16 -8.46 -9.81
C PHE A 173 -7.42 -9.76 -10.57
N ASN A 174 -6.98 -10.88 -9.98
CA ASN A 174 -7.25 -12.20 -10.52
C ASN A 174 -8.66 -12.65 -10.15
N LEU A 175 -9.52 -12.71 -11.16
CA LEU A 175 -10.95 -12.95 -11.01
C LEU A 175 -11.25 -14.41 -10.62
N VAL A 176 -10.44 -15.35 -11.14
CA VAL A 176 -10.57 -16.79 -10.87
C VAL A 176 -10.25 -17.10 -9.41
N SER A 177 -9.14 -16.56 -8.90
CA SER A 177 -8.72 -16.72 -7.49
C SER A 177 -9.70 -16.08 -6.49
N ALA A 178 -10.50 -15.12 -6.95
CA ALA A 178 -11.53 -14.48 -6.17
C ALA A 178 -12.84 -15.29 -6.13
N GLY A 179 -12.89 -16.49 -6.72
CA GLY A 179 -14.07 -17.36 -6.73
C GLY A 179 -15.08 -17.02 -7.83
N ALA A 180 -14.73 -16.11 -8.75
CA ALA A 180 -15.62 -15.66 -9.81
C ALA A 180 -15.51 -16.56 -11.05
N SER A 181 -16.07 -17.77 -10.98
CA SER A 181 -16.15 -18.70 -12.13
C SER A 181 -16.93 -18.16 -13.34
N LYS A 182 -17.61 -17.01 -13.17
CA LYS A 182 -18.45 -16.36 -14.19
C LYS A 182 -17.86 -15.05 -14.75
N PHE A 183 -16.70 -14.60 -14.28
CA PHE A 183 -16.08 -13.37 -14.76
C PHE A 183 -15.16 -13.66 -15.94
N THR A 184 -15.72 -13.71 -17.14
CA THR A 184 -14.96 -13.63 -18.39
C THR A 184 -14.98 -12.20 -18.92
N PRO A 185 -14.00 -11.78 -19.75
CA PRO A 185 -14.06 -10.50 -20.46
C PRO A 185 -15.40 -10.27 -21.18
N ASP A 186 -15.96 -11.33 -21.77
CA ASP A 186 -17.25 -11.31 -22.46
C ASP A 186 -18.44 -11.08 -21.52
N TRP A 187 -18.42 -11.69 -20.32
CA TRP A 187 -19.47 -11.49 -19.33
C TRP A 187 -19.48 -10.05 -18.79
N ILE A 188 -18.31 -9.46 -18.54
CA ILE A 188 -18.16 -8.06 -18.14
C ILE A 188 -18.65 -7.13 -19.26
N SER A 189 -18.22 -7.39 -20.51
CA SER A 189 -18.62 -6.60 -21.67
C SER A 189 -20.14 -6.58 -21.90
N ASN A 190 -20.86 -7.63 -21.49
CA ASN A 190 -22.30 -7.76 -21.65
C ASN A 190 -23.12 -7.22 -20.47
N LYS A 191 -22.53 -7.09 -19.27
CA LYS A 191 -23.22 -6.61 -18.06
C LYS A 191 -22.91 -5.16 -17.68
N ILE A 192 -21.82 -4.60 -18.17
CA ILE A 192 -21.49 -3.20 -17.95
C ILE A 192 -21.96 -2.38 -19.17
N PRO A 193 -22.61 -1.22 -18.99
CA PRO A 193 -23.10 -0.38 -20.10
C PRO A 193 -22.08 -0.22 -21.24
N ALA A 194 -22.57 -0.29 -22.48
CA ALA A 194 -21.76 -0.18 -23.69
C ALA A 194 -20.88 1.09 -23.63
N GLY A 195 -19.57 0.88 -23.46
CA GLY A 195 -18.58 1.94 -23.27
C GLY A 195 -17.57 1.66 -22.16
N LEU A 196 -17.99 0.98 -21.08
CA LEU A 196 -17.12 0.66 -19.94
C LEU A 196 -16.43 -0.71 -20.08
N GLY A 197 -16.97 -1.64 -20.88
CA GLY A 197 -16.32 -2.94 -21.17
C GLY A 197 -14.98 -2.81 -21.89
N LYS A 198 -14.75 -1.69 -22.60
CA LYS A 198 -13.46 -1.35 -23.24
C LYS A 198 -12.47 -0.70 -22.27
N SER A 199 -12.88 -0.42 -21.04
CA SER A 199 -12.07 0.21 -19.99
C SER A 199 -11.31 -0.80 -19.13
N PHE A 200 -11.10 -2.02 -19.62
CA PHE A 200 -10.34 -3.04 -18.91
C PHE A 200 -9.13 -3.50 -19.71
N ILE A 201 -7.92 -3.23 -19.22
CA ILE A 201 -6.68 -3.83 -19.73
C ILE A 201 -6.50 -5.20 -19.10
N TRP A 202 -6.49 -6.23 -19.93
CA TRP A 202 -6.32 -7.61 -19.48
C TRP A 202 -4.85 -7.96 -19.39
N ALA A 203 -4.47 -8.71 -18.34
CA ALA A 203 -3.18 -9.39 -18.32
C ALA A 203 -3.07 -10.35 -19.52
N ALA A 204 -1.84 -10.68 -19.93
CA ALA A 204 -1.60 -11.59 -21.05
C ALA A 204 -2.29 -12.96 -20.88
N ASP A 205 -2.43 -13.42 -19.63
CA ASP A 205 -3.14 -14.64 -19.27
C ASP A 205 -4.68 -14.54 -19.43
N LYS A 206 -5.22 -13.34 -19.64
CA LYS A 206 -6.66 -13.02 -19.73
C LYS A 206 -7.50 -13.45 -18.52
N THR A 207 -6.87 -13.77 -17.40
CA THR A 207 -7.51 -14.16 -16.13
C THR A 207 -7.51 -13.03 -15.11
N SER A 208 -6.63 -12.04 -15.31
CA SER A 208 -6.48 -10.89 -14.42
C SER A 208 -6.75 -9.58 -15.15
N PHE A 209 -7.44 -8.66 -14.48
CA PHE A 209 -7.60 -7.28 -14.93
C PHE A 209 -6.50 -6.41 -14.32
N LEU A 210 -5.93 -5.51 -15.14
CA LEU A 210 -4.94 -4.51 -14.76
C LEU A 210 -5.57 -3.11 -14.84
N GLY A 211 -5.89 -2.54 -13.68
CA GLY A 211 -6.46 -1.18 -13.58
C GLY A 211 -5.62 -0.27 -12.71
N LEU A 212 -6.07 0.97 -12.57
CA LEU A 212 -5.57 1.90 -11.55
C LEU A 212 -4.07 2.20 -11.72
N PRO A 213 -3.64 2.77 -12.86
CA PRO A 213 -2.26 3.11 -13.10
C PRO A 213 -1.77 4.14 -12.08
N MET A 214 -0.61 3.88 -11.50
CA MET A 214 0.08 4.79 -10.59
C MET A 214 1.55 4.88 -10.98
N HIS A 215 2.14 6.06 -10.83
CA HIS A 215 3.57 6.25 -11.00
C HIS A 215 4.33 5.60 -9.86
N VAL A 216 5.47 4.98 -10.18
CA VAL A 216 6.37 4.42 -9.17
C VAL A 216 7.71 5.13 -9.25
N TYR A 217 8.18 5.63 -8.11
CA TYR A 217 9.46 6.33 -8.00
C TYR A 217 10.03 6.23 -6.60
N CYS A 218 11.32 6.50 -6.47
CA CYS A 218 11.95 6.70 -5.17
C CYS A 218 11.73 8.13 -4.71
N GLY A 219 11.16 8.28 -3.52
CA GLY A 219 10.80 9.57 -2.97
C GLY A 219 11.01 9.65 -1.47
N ILE A 220 10.91 10.86 -0.94
CA ILE A 220 10.99 11.11 0.50
C ILE A 220 9.80 10.44 1.18
N SER A 221 10.08 9.65 2.21
CA SER A 221 9.09 8.95 3.02
C SER A 221 8.15 9.95 3.72
N GLN A 222 6.85 9.66 3.68
CA GLN A 222 5.82 10.53 4.29
C GLN A 222 5.84 10.46 5.82
N VAL A 223 6.37 9.37 6.37
CA VAL A 223 6.44 9.12 7.82
C VAL A 223 7.75 9.60 8.43
N ASP A 224 8.83 9.56 7.66
CA ASP A 224 10.18 9.95 8.07
C ASP A 224 10.90 10.61 6.91
N THR A 225 11.02 11.93 6.94
CA THR A 225 11.59 12.73 5.84
C THR A 225 13.10 12.54 5.66
N ARG A 226 13.77 11.86 6.61
CA ARG A 226 15.21 11.55 6.52
C ARG A 226 15.49 10.34 5.65
N ARG A 227 14.44 9.66 5.19
CA ARG A 227 14.52 8.39 4.48
C ARG A 227 13.80 8.46 3.16
N GLU A 228 14.26 7.60 2.27
CA GLU A 228 13.58 7.30 1.04
C GLU A 228 12.69 6.07 1.22
N SER A 229 11.58 6.06 0.49
CA SER A 229 10.70 4.92 0.32
C SER A 229 10.36 4.79 -1.17
N ILE A 230 9.95 3.59 -1.57
CA ILE A 230 9.35 3.40 -2.89
C ILE A 230 7.94 3.95 -2.81
N ILE A 231 7.64 4.98 -3.61
CA ILE A 231 6.35 5.65 -3.64
C ILE A 231 5.57 5.16 -4.86
N THR A 232 4.34 4.73 -4.64
CA THR A 232 3.34 4.60 -5.70
C THR A 232 2.37 5.78 -5.60
N ASP A 233 2.22 6.55 -6.66
CA ASP A 233 1.44 7.80 -6.66
C ASP A 233 0.40 7.80 -7.77
N GLY A 234 -0.86 7.76 -7.37
CA GLY A 234 -2.01 7.84 -8.26
C GLY A 234 -2.30 9.26 -8.74
N SER A 235 -1.77 10.31 -8.11
CA SER A 235 -2.11 11.72 -8.39
C SER A 235 -2.06 12.08 -9.87
N TYR A 236 -1.12 11.47 -10.60
CA TYR A 236 -0.84 11.67 -12.02
C TYR A 236 -1.12 10.43 -12.87
N GLY A 237 -1.94 9.50 -12.36
CA GLY A 237 -2.35 8.30 -13.09
C GLY A 237 -3.08 8.60 -14.40
N ASP A 238 -3.62 9.81 -14.57
CA ASP A 238 -4.22 10.28 -15.81
C ASP A 238 -3.21 10.69 -16.91
N ASP A 239 -1.92 10.72 -16.59
CA ASP A 239 -0.85 11.02 -17.55
C ASP A 239 -0.40 9.76 -18.34
N PHE A 240 -0.87 8.56 -17.96
CA PHE A 240 -0.58 7.34 -18.69
C PHE A 240 -1.44 7.21 -19.95
N SER A 241 -0.83 6.82 -21.07
CA SER A 241 -1.55 6.53 -22.33
C SER A 241 -2.57 5.39 -22.17
N SER A 242 -2.31 4.51 -21.21
CA SER A 242 -3.13 3.36 -20.82
C SER A 242 -4.23 3.72 -19.79
N TYR A 243 -4.39 5.00 -19.43
CA TYR A 243 -5.39 5.48 -18.46
C TYR A 243 -6.81 5.38 -19.00
N LEU A 244 -7.72 4.88 -18.16
CA LEU A 244 -9.12 4.66 -18.48
C LEU A 244 -10.01 5.46 -17.53
N LYS A 245 -10.49 6.61 -18.02
CA LYS A 245 -11.20 7.64 -17.23
C LYS A 245 -12.23 7.10 -16.23
N TYR A 246 -13.04 6.11 -16.59
CA TYR A 246 -14.11 5.66 -15.69
C TYR A 246 -13.65 4.71 -14.58
N THR A 247 -12.64 3.87 -14.85
CA THR A 247 -12.17 2.86 -13.91
C THR A 247 -10.98 3.35 -13.09
N ASP A 248 -10.13 4.17 -13.71
CA ASP A 248 -8.83 4.56 -13.17
C ASP A 248 -8.88 5.90 -12.42
N GLU A 249 -9.87 6.76 -12.70
CA GLU A 249 -9.97 8.08 -12.06
C GLU A 249 -10.06 8.00 -10.53
N ILE A 250 -10.58 6.91 -9.98
CA ILE A 250 -10.71 6.69 -8.54
C ILE A 250 -9.39 6.78 -7.78
N VAL A 251 -8.25 6.38 -8.36
CA VAL A 251 -6.95 6.49 -7.67
C VAL A 251 -6.26 7.83 -7.88
N THR A 252 -6.77 8.66 -8.80
CA THR A 252 -6.13 9.91 -9.20
C THR A 252 -6.37 11.08 -8.26
N ARG A 253 -5.76 12.23 -8.55
CA ARG A 253 -6.03 13.50 -7.85
C ARG A 253 -7.49 13.96 -7.94
N LYS A 254 -8.23 13.52 -8.95
CA LYS A 254 -9.69 13.74 -9.09
C LYS A 254 -10.49 12.75 -8.22
N GLY A 255 -9.81 11.68 -7.80
CA GLY A 255 -10.26 10.50 -7.09
C GLY A 255 -10.17 10.58 -5.56
N LEU A 256 -9.82 9.42 -5.00
CA LEU A 256 -9.34 9.24 -3.64
C LEU A 256 -7.89 9.72 -3.45
N ASN A 257 -7.19 10.03 -4.54
CA ASN A 257 -5.80 10.47 -4.53
C ASN A 257 -4.93 9.51 -3.70
N ILE A 258 -4.79 8.30 -4.23
CA ILE A 258 -4.14 7.20 -3.54
C ILE A 258 -2.62 7.37 -3.65
N THR A 259 -1.96 7.22 -2.52
CA THR A 259 -0.50 7.14 -2.46
C THR A 259 -0.13 6.00 -1.54
N GLU A 260 0.90 5.25 -1.89
CA GLU A 260 1.45 4.20 -1.03
C GLU A 260 2.96 4.40 -0.93
N GLU A 261 3.52 4.05 0.22
CA GLU A 261 4.98 3.99 0.39
C GLU A 261 5.38 2.61 0.88
N TYR A 262 6.47 2.06 0.33
CA TYR A 262 6.95 0.72 0.60
C TYR A 262 8.42 0.68 1.01
N ARG A 263 8.73 -0.29 1.88
CA ARG A 263 10.06 -0.63 2.35
C ARG A 263 10.26 -2.15 2.34
N MET A 264 11.47 -2.58 2.01
CA MET A 264 11.80 -3.99 1.88
C MET A 264 12.00 -4.63 3.24
N VAL A 265 11.27 -5.72 3.50
CA VAL A 265 11.54 -6.63 4.64
C VAL A 265 12.64 -7.60 4.23
N ARG A 266 12.43 -8.30 3.12
CA ARG A 266 13.40 -9.20 2.47
C ARG A 266 13.18 -9.14 0.96
N PRO A 267 14.12 -9.61 0.12
CA PRO A 267 13.89 -9.69 -1.32
C PRO A 267 12.54 -10.37 -1.62
N GLY A 268 11.70 -9.66 -2.38
CA GLY A 268 10.37 -10.14 -2.75
C GLY A 268 9.26 -9.90 -1.71
N LEU A 269 9.54 -9.39 -0.51
CA LEU A 269 8.52 -9.02 0.49
C LEU A 269 8.72 -7.58 0.99
N TYR A 270 7.71 -6.75 0.77
CA TYR A 270 7.70 -5.34 1.12
C TYR A 270 6.54 -5.06 2.05
N ILE A 271 6.73 -4.11 2.96
CA ILE A 271 5.66 -3.56 3.78
C ILE A 271 5.54 -2.08 3.53
N GLY A 272 4.33 -1.58 3.70
CA GLY A 272 4.03 -0.21 3.34
C GLY A 272 2.87 0.39 4.08
N LYS A 273 2.58 1.63 3.72
CA LYS A 273 1.48 2.42 4.26
C LYS A 273 0.68 2.99 3.10
N ALA A 274 -0.63 2.85 3.16
CA ALA A 274 -1.56 3.37 2.17
C ALA A 274 -2.21 4.65 2.67
N TYR A 275 -2.37 5.61 1.76
CA TYR A 275 -2.94 6.92 2.01
C TYR A 275 -4.01 7.25 0.96
N SER A 276 -4.99 8.05 1.37
CA SER A 276 -5.97 8.68 0.48
C SER A 276 -6.01 10.15 0.83
N ASN A 277 -5.72 11.04 -0.12
CA ASN A 277 -5.65 12.49 0.15
C ASN A 277 -4.75 12.81 1.37
N LYS A 278 -3.59 12.14 1.46
CA LYS A 278 -2.61 12.23 2.58
C LYS A 278 -3.12 11.72 3.94
N LEU A 279 -4.34 11.20 4.01
CA LEU A 279 -4.86 10.56 5.22
C LEU A 279 -4.41 9.10 5.25
N PHE A 280 -3.74 8.70 6.33
CA PHE A 280 -3.34 7.30 6.53
C PHE A 280 -4.56 6.38 6.61
N LEU A 281 -4.56 5.32 5.81
CA LEU A 281 -5.66 4.36 5.74
C LEU A 281 -5.34 3.08 6.51
N PHE A 282 -4.24 2.41 6.18
CA PHE A 282 -3.81 1.15 6.78
C PHE A 282 -2.39 0.79 6.34
N ASN A 283 -1.81 -0.19 7.02
CA ASN A 283 -0.57 -0.83 6.62
C ASN A 283 -0.85 -1.91 5.57
N VAL A 284 0.10 -2.10 4.66
CA VAL A 284 0.02 -3.09 3.57
C VAL A 284 1.28 -3.94 3.52
N ALA A 285 1.18 -5.11 2.89
CA ALA A 285 2.32 -5.90 2.43
C ALA A 285 2.17 -6.25 0.96
N LEU A 286 3.29 -6.31 0.25
CA LEU A 286 3.39 -6.84 -1.11
C LEU A 286 4.39 -7.99 -1.10
N GLU A 287 3.97 -9.17 -1.59
CA GLU A 287 4.84 -10.32 -1.80
C GLU A 287 4.84 -10.70 -3.27
N ILE A 288 6.02 -10.94 -3.84
CA ILE A 288 6.15 -11.33 -5.24
C ILE A 288 5.35 -12.62 -5.50
N SER A 289 4.55 -12.63 -6.55
CA SER A 289 3.74 -13.77 -6.96
C SER A 289 4.27 -14.33 -8.29
N GLY A 290 4.90 -15.50 -8.24
CA GLY A 290 5.46 -16.19 -9.42
C GLY A 290 6.93 -16.59 -9.23
N ASP A 291 7.44 -17.41 -10.16
CA ASP A 291 8.67 -18.19 -9.95
C ASP A 291 9.99 -17.46 -10.27
N THR A 292 9.99 -16.20 -10.73
CA THR A 292 11.26 -15.47 -10.87
C THR A 292 11.08 -13.94 -10.83
N PRO A 293 11.71 -13.23 -9.87
CA PRO A 293 11.80 -11.77 -9.92
C PRO A 293 12.53 -11.32 -11.18
N SER A 294 12.03 -10.26 -11.82
CA SER A 294 12.80 -9.61 -12.89
C SER A 294 14.15 -9.15 -12.37
N ASN A 295 15.20 -9.27 -13.19
CA ASN A 295 16.49 -8.62 -12.91
C ASN A 295 16.41 -7.09 -13.01
N GLN A 296 15.33 -6.56 -13.62
CA GLN A 296 15.01 -5.14 -13.58
C GLN A 296 14.26 -4.82 -12.31
N THR A 297 14.63 -3.71 -11.68
CA THR A 297 14.00 -3.23 -10.45
C THR A 297 13.49 -1.81 -10.67
N VAL A 298 12.47 -1.41 -9.91
CA VAL A 298 12.38 -0.01 -9.44
C VAL A 298 13.75 0.30 -8.87
N GLY A 299 14.48 1.22 -9.51
CA GLY A 299 15.85 1.57 -9.16
C GLY A 299 16.02 1.61 -7.64
N SER A 300 17.16 1.16 -7.13
CA SER A 300 17.37 1.28 -5.69
C SER A 300 17.30 2.76 -5.37
N CYS A 301 16.58 3.19 -4.34
CA CYS A 301 16.54 4.62 -4.03
C CYS A 301 17.94 5.22 -3.78
N PHE A 302 18.93 4.35 -3.51
CA PHE A 302 20.35 4.66 -3.40
C PHE A 302 21.11 4.83 -4.72
N ASP A 303 20.56 4.45 -5.89
CA ASP A 303 21.26 4.54 -7.18
C ASP A 303 21.08 5.88 -7.89
N GLY A 304 20.19 6.74 -7.38
CA GLY A 304 19.95 8.09 -7.90
C GLY A 304 19.36 8.13 -9.32
N LYS A 305 19.05 6.98 -9.93
CA LYS A 305 18.58 6.90 -11.33
C LYS A 305 17.09 7.12 -11.49
N THR A 306 16.32 6.97 -10.42
CA THR A 306 14.88 7.27 -10.39
C THR A 306 14.62 8.48 -9.50
N THR A 307 15.16 9.64 -9.88
CA THR A 307 14.71 10.93 -9.37
C THR A 307 13.84 11.61 -10.43
N ARG A 308 12.75 12.24 -9.97
CA ARG A 308 11.74 12.90 -10.82
C ARG A 308 12.23 14.24 -11.34
#